data_AF-A0A7V1H0S9-F1
#
_entry.id   AF-A0A7V1H0S9-F1
#
_cell.length_a   1.000
_cell.length_b   1.000
_cell.length_c   1.000
_cell.angle_alpha   90.00
_cell.angle_beta   90.00
_cell.angle_gamma   90.00
#
_symmetry.space_group_name_H-M   'P 1'
#
loop_
_entity.id
_entity.type
_entity.pdbx_description
1 polymer ?
#
loop_
_entity_poly.entity_id
_entity_poly.type
_entity_poly.pdbx_seq_one_letter_code
_entity_poly.pdbx_strand_id
1 'polypeptide(L)' 'ANFTGISDPYEAPLTPELVIKSSEETPEESAAKVIARLEELNHIEPMVLDDAYTEQEKEELAKRLTDLGYI' A
#
# COMPACT_ATOMS: atom_id res chain seq x y z
N ALA A 1 -13.26 31.75 -8.34
CA ALA A 1 -12.50 30.78 -7.54
C ALA A 1 -13.38 29.56 -7.40
N ASN A 2 -12.88 28.40 -7.81
CA ASN A 2 -13.66 27.17 -7.92
C ASN A 2 -13.07 26.13 -6.98
N PHE A 3 -13.82 25.76 -5.94
CA PHE A 3 -13.40 24.84 -4.91
C PHE A 3 -14.29 23.60 -4.95
N THR A 4 -13.68 22.45 -5.27
CA THR A 4 -14.38 21.16 -5.43
C THR A 4 -15.03 20.72 -4.12
N GLY A 5 -16.31 20.34 -4.20
CA GLY A 5 -17.16 20.02 -3.06
C GLY A 5 -17.82 21.23 -2.38
N ILE A 6 -17.52 22.47 -2.81
CA ILE A 6 -18.17 23.68 -2.30
C ILE A 6 -18.82 24.48 -3.44
N SER A 7 -18.01 25.06 -4.34
CA SER A 7 -18.53 25.85 -5.48
C SER A 7 -18.53 25.08 -6.79
N ASP A 8 -17.70 24.04 -6.90
CA ASP A 8 -17.71 23.09 -8.01
C ASP A 8 -18.09 21.70 -7.47
N PRO A 9 -19.01 20.95 -8.10
CA PRO A 9 -19.38 19.61 -7.65
C PRO A 9 -18.25 18.61 -7.87
N TYR A 10 -18.21 17.55 -7.05
CA TYR A 10 -17.34 16.40 -7.26
C TYR A 10 -18.15 15.24 -7.84
N GLU A 11 -17.65 14.66 -8.93
CA GLU A 11 -18.23 13.48 -9.56
C GLU A 11 -17.41 12.25 -9.16
N ALA A 12 -17.97 11.43 -8.26
CA ALA A 12 -17.32 10.20 -7.85
C ALA A 12 -17.19 9.22 -9.02
N PRO A 13 -16.11 8.41 -9.07
CA PRO A 13 -15.94 7.39 -10.11
C PRO A 13 -17.09 6.37 -10.06
N LEU A 14 -17.66 6.06 -11.23
CA LEU A 14 -18.78 5.12 -11.35
C LEU A 14 -18.32 3.66 -11.18
N THR A 15 -17.12 3.33 -11.66
CA THR A 15 -16.56 1.98 -11.65
C THR A 15 -15.11 2.01 -11.16
N PRO A 16 -14.86 2.34 -9.88
CA PRO A 16 -13.52 2.33 -9.33
C PRO A 16 -12.99 0.90 -9.17
N GLU A 17 -11.70 0.70 -9.39
CA GLU A 17 -11.04 -0.58 -9.13
C GLU A 17 -10.93 -0.89 -7.63
N LEU A 18 -10.85 0.16 -6.79
CA LEU A 18 -10.83 0.08 -5.34
C LEU A 18 -11.42 1.36 -4.74
N VAL A 19 -12.19 1.20 -3.65
CA VAL A 19 -12.69 2.32 -2.84
C VAL A 19 -12.09 2.21 -1.45
N ILE A 20 -11.42 3.27 -1.00
CA ILE A 20 -10.88 3.38 0.36
C ILE A 20 -11.75 4.33 1.17
N LYS A 21 -12.20 3.89 2.34
CA LYS A 21 -12.94 4.72 3.28
C LYS A 21 -11.98 5.26 4.34
N SER A 22 -11.18 6.25 3.97
CA SER A 22 -10.12 6.79 4.82
C SER A 22 -10.57 7.39 6.15
N SER A 23 -11.87 7.65 6.33
CA SER A 23 -12.45 8.06 7.61
C SER A 23 -12.74 6.90 8.57
N GLU A 24 -12.80 5.67 8.07
CA GLU A 24 -13.16 4.46 8.83
C GLU A 24 -11.95 3.53 9.05
N GLU A 25 -10.80 3.83 8.44
CA GLU A 25 -9.63 2.93 8.34
C GLU A 25 -8.34 3.67 8.68
N THR A 26 -7.34 2.96 9.22
CA THR A 26 -6.00 3.53 9.37
C THR A 26 -5.28 3.60 8.01
N PRO A 27 -4.20 4.41 7.89
CA PRO A 27 -3.37 4.42 6.70
C PRO A 27 -2.79 3.04 6.36
N GLU A 28 -2.40 2.24 7.36
CA GLU A 28 -1.83 0.90 7.18
C GLU A 28 -2.88 -0.08 6.65
N GLU A 29 -4.10 -0.06 7.19
CA GLU A 29 -5.22 -0.86 6.71
C GLU A 29 -5.58 -0.51 5.26
N SER A 30 -5.65 0.79 4.96
CA SER A 30 -5.91 1.30 3.62
C SER A 30 -4.81 0.88 2.63
N ALA A 31 -3.55 0.99 3.03
CA ALA A 31 -2.41 0.60 2.22
C ALA A 31 -2.42 -0.91 1.93
N ALA A 32 -2.72 -1.75 2.92
CA ALA A 32 -2.84 -3.19 2.74
C ALA A 32 -3.89 -3.55 1.68
N LYS A 33 -5.05 -2.86 1.66
CA LYS A 33 -6.07 -3.05 0.61
C LYS A 33 -5.59 -2.65 -0.77
N VAL A 34 -4.82 -1.55 -0.88
CA VAL A 34 -4.24 -1.11 -2.15
C VAL A 34 -3.27 -2.16 -2.68
N ILE A 35 -2.36 -2.66 -1.84
CA ILE A 35 -1.38 -3.69 -2.23
C ILE A 35 -2.11 -4.95 -2.69
N ALA A 36 -3.08 -5.45 -1.92
CA ALA A 36 -3.87 -6.62 -2.29
C ALA A 36 -4.56 -6.43 -3.65
N ARG A 37 -5.13 -5.24 -3.92
CA ARG A 37 -5.76 -4.97 -5.21
C ARG A 37 -4.76 -4.96 -6.37
N LEU A 38 -3.55 -4.44 -6.16
CA LEU A 38 -2.50 -4.46 -7.17
C LEU A 38 -2.03 -5.89 -7.48
N GLU A 39 -1.96 -6.76 -6.47
CA GLU A 39 -1.67 -8.19 -6.65
C GLU A 39 -2.78 -8.89 -7.47
N GLU A 40 -4.05 -8.65 -7.13
CA GLU A 40 -5.20 -9.20 -7.89
C GLU A 40 -5.22 -8.77 -9.35
N LEU A 41 -4.83 -7.52 -9.62
CA LEU A 41 -4.72 -6.97 -10.97
C LEU A 41 -3.44 -7.41 -11.68
N ASN A 42 -2.58 -8.19 -11.03
CA ASN A 42 -1.27 -8.65 -11.53
C ASN A 42 -0.35 -7.48 -11.91
N HIS A 43 -0.46 -6.36 -11.21
CA HIS A 43 0.45 -5.21 -11.36
C HIS A 43 1.74 -5.38 -10.56
N ILE A 44 1.70 -6.17 -9.50
CA ILE A 44 2.84 -6.57 -8.69
C ILE A 44 2.74 -8.07 -8.40
N GLU A 45 3.90 -8.71 -8.18
CA GLU A 45 3.92 -10.08 -7.69
C GLU A 45 3.45 -10.12 -6.23
N PRO A 46 2.69 -11.16 -5.83
CA PRO A 46 2.25 -11.29 -4.46
C PRO A 46 3.43 -11.43 -3.52
N MET A 47 3.38 -10.74 -2.38
CA MET A 47 4.46 -10.82 -1.40
C MET A 47 4.51 -12.23 -0.78
N VAL A 48 5.55 -13.01 -1.14
CA VAL A 48 5.82 -14.32 -0.54
C VAL A 48 6.83 -14.12 0.60
N LEU A 49 6.35 -14.04 1.83
CA LEU A 49 7.20 -13.73 3.01
C LEU A 49 8.22 -14.83 3.34
N ASP A 50 7.96 -16.08 2.96
CA ASP A 50 8.78 -17.21 3.40
C ASP A 50 9.95 -17.55 2.46
N ASP A 51 9.88 -17.17 1.18
CA ASP A 51 10.84 -17.62 0.14
C ASP A 51 11.68 -16.48 -0.47
N ALA A 52 11.48 -15.22 -0.07
CA ALA A 52 12.14 -14.08 -0.70
C ALA A 52 13.65 -13.98 -0.39
N TYR A 53 14.09 -14.57 0.72
CA TYR A 53 15.48 -14.49 1.19
C TYR A 53 15.90 -15.79 1.87
N THR A 54 17.11 -16.25 1.56
CA THR A 54 17.81 -17.27 2.33
C THR A 54 18.13 -16.76 3.74
N GLU A 55 18.41 -17.67 4.68
CA GLU A 55 18.79 -17.29 6.05
C GLU A 55 20.03 -16.38 6.09
N GLN A 56 20.97 -16.60 5.17
CA GLN A 56 22.17 -15.76 5.05
C GLN A 56 21.82 -14.33 4.59
N GLU A 57 20.90 -14.19 3.64
CA GLU A 57 20.41 -12.89 3.17
C GLU A 57 19.60 -12.17 4.25
N LYS A 58 18.82 -12.89 5.06
CA LYS A 58 18.09 -12.32 6.20
C LYS A 58 19.04 -11.71 7.24
N GLU A 59 20.17 -12.36 7.52
CA GLU A 59 21.16 -11.84 8.45
C GLU A 59 21.86 -10.59 7.92
N GLU A 60 22.19 -10.56 6.62
CA GLU A 60 22.75 -9.37 5.97
C GLU A 60 21.76 -8.20 5.94
N LEU A 61 20.48 -8.48 5.66
CA LEU A 61 19.40 -7.51 5.70
C LEU A 61 19.24 -6.92 7.11
N ALA A 62 19.20 -7.76 8.14
CA ALA A 62 19.07 -7.34 9.54
C ALA A 62 20.21 -6.39 9.93
N LYS A 63 21.47 -6.77 9.60
CA LYS A 63 22.62 -5.90 9.83
C LYS A 63 22.46 -4.55 9.13
N ARG A 64 22.03 -4.53 7.87
CA ARG A 64 21.82 -3.30 7.10
C ARG A 64 20.73 -2.42 7.70
N LEU A 65 19.65 -3.00 8.22
CA LEU A 65 18.57 -2.26 8.86
C LEU A 65 19.02 -1.62 10.18
N THR A 66 19.84 -2.31 10.99
CA THR A 66 20.46 -1.74 12.19
C THR A 66 21.46 -0.63 11.85
N ASP A 67 22.33 -0.83 10.85
CA ASP A 67 23.29 0.19 10.39
C ASP A 67 22.57 1.47 9.91
N LEU A 68 21.34 1.34 9.40
CA LEU A 68 20.48 2.45 8.97
C LEU A 68 19.55 2.99 10.07
N GLY A 69 19.46 2.33 11.23
CA GLY A 69 18.64 2.75 12.37
C GLY A 69 17.13 2.52 12.22
N TYR A 70 16.72 1.56 11.38
CA TYR A 70 15.29 1.17 11.23
C TYR A 70 14.81 0.23 12.34
N ILE A 71 15.75 -0.51 12.97
CA ILE A 71 15.56 -1.40 14.11
C ILE A 71 16.72 -1.21 15.09
#